data_AF-A0A961R3Y4-F1
#
_entry.id   AF-A0A961R3Y4-F1
#
_cell.length_a   1.000
_cell.length_b   1.000
_cell.length_c   1.000
_cell.angle_alpha   90.00
_cell.angle_beta   90.00
_cell.angle_gamma   90.00
#
_symmetry.space_group_name_H-M   'P 1'
#
loop_
_entity.id
_entity.type
_entity.pdbx_description
1 polymer ?
#
loop_
_entity_poly.entity_id
_entity_poly.type
_entity_poly.pdbx_seq_one_letter_code
_entity_poly.pdbx_strand_id
1 'polypeptide(L)'
;LWIQTDGNYSDKGGFAGMGNNQMLVGDTETGAIERFLVGPKECEVTGITWSADRRTAFVGIQHPGEDGNSHWPDGGESVPRSAIIAIRRNDGGIIG
;
A
#
# COMPACT_ATOMS: atom_id res chain seq x y z
N LEU A 1 4.47 -6.12 13.14
CA LEU A 1 4.47 -4.64 13.00
C LEU A 1 4.17 -4.29 11.55
N TRP A 2 3.20 -3.40 11.29
CA TRP A 2 2.91 -2.94 9.92
C TRP A 2 3.70 -1.66 9.63
N ILE A 3 4.34 -1.60 8.47
CA ILE A 3 5.21 -0.50 8.05
C ILE A 3 4.67 0.03 6.72
N GLN A 4 4.41 1.32 6.64
CA GLN A 4 3.89 1.98 5.43
C GLN A 4 4.91 3.00 4.94
N THR A 5 5.07 3.15 3.63
CA THR A 5 6.09 4.03 3.04
C THR A 5 5.48 5.23 2.34
N ASP A 6 6.12 6.37 2.58
CA ASP A 6 6.06 7.59 1.78
C ASP A 6 7.48 7.92 1.34
N GLY A 7 7.87 7.36 0.20
CA GLY A 7 9.22 7.44 -0.33
C GLY A 7 9.23 7.73 -1.82
N ASN A 8 10.45 7.86 -2.35
CA ASN A 8 10.67 8.15 -3.76
C ASN A 8 10.37 6.92 -4.62
N TYR A 9 9.29 6.99 -5.40
CA TYR A 9 8.79 5.93 -6.27
C TYR A 9 9.44 5.92 -7.67
N SER A 10 10.50 6.69 -7.91
CA SER A 10 11.12 6.80 -9.25
C SER A 10 11.72 5.50 -9.76
N ASP A 11 11.97 4.54 -8.86
CA ASP A 11 12.65 3.27 -9.12
C ASP A 11 14.01 3.46 -9.82
N LYS A 12 14.68 4.58 -9.55
CA LYS A 12 15.92 5.02 -10.19
C LYS A 12 16.92 5.48 -9.13
N GLY A 13 18.19 5.53 -9.53
CA GLY A 13 19.28 6.00 -8.67
C GLY A 13 19.35 5.20 -7.37
N GLY A 14 19.35 5.89 -6.22
CA GLY A 14 19.38 5.26 -4.89
C GLY A 14 18.13 4.46 -4.52
N PHE A 15 17.07 4.56 -5.31
CA PHE A 15 15.79 3.86 -5.09
C PHE A 15 15.55 2.75 -6.14
N ALA A 16 16.56 2.43 -6.96
CA ALA A 16 16.42 1.40 -7.99
C ALA A 16 16.09 0.03 -7.38
N GLY A 17 15.02 -0.59 -7.87
CA GLY A 17 14.50 -1.87 -7.39
C GLY A 17 13.50 -1.76 -6.23
N MET A 18 13.21 -0.55 -5.73
CA MET A 18 12.22 -0.34 -4.67
C MET A 18 10.78 -0.25 -5.20
N GLY A 19 10.60 0.26 -6.43
CA GLY A 19 9.29 0.45 -7.05
C GLY A 19 8.42 1.52 -6.36
N ASN A 20 7.10 1.38 -6.52
CA ASN A 20 6.12 2.26 -5.87
C ASN A 20 6.13 2.11 -4.33
N ASN A 21 5.50 3.07 -3.65
CA ASN A 21 5.23 2.97 -2.22
C ASN A 21 4.42 1.72 -1.85
N GLN A 22 4.64 1.24 -0.64
CA GLN A 22 4.31 -0.12 -0.25
C GLN A 22 3.98 -0.23 1.23
N MET A 23 3.42 -1.37 1.61
CA MET A 23 3.23 -1.78 2.99
C MET A 23 3.95 -3.11 3.25
N LEU A 24 4.70 -3.15 4.34
CA LEU A 24 5.48 -4.30 4.78
C LEU A 24 5.01 -4.78 6.14
N VAL A 25 5.38 -6.02 6.46
CA VAL A 25 5.18 -6.63 7.78
C VAL A 25 6.54 -6.97 8.35
N GLY A 26 6.84 -6.43 9.53
CA GLY A 26 8.03 -6.75 10.31
C GLY A 26 7.69 -7.63 11.52
N ASP A 27 8.46 -8.70 11.71
CA ASP A 27 8.50 -9.46 12.95
C ASP A 27 9.40 -8.71 13.96
N THR A 28 8.82 -8.33 15.10
CA THR A 28 9.51 -7.54 16.12
C THR A 28 10.47 -8.35 16.99
N GLU A 29 10.39 -9.68 16.95
CA GLU A 29 11.30 -10.57 17.69
C GLU A 29 12.53 -10.93 16.83
N THR A 30 12.31 -11.29 15.57
CA THR A 30 13.38 -11.75 14.67
C THR A 30 13.99 -10.64 13.82
N GLY A 31 13.27 -9.53 13.62
CA GLY A 31 13.67 -8.46 12.70
C GLY A 31 13.44 -8.79 11.22
N ALA A 32 12.84 -9.94 10.90
CA ALA A 32 12.46 -10.27 9.52
C ALA A 32 11.40 -9.28 9.01
N ILE A 33 11.54 -8.83 7.74
CA ILE A 33 10.61 -7.91 7.09
C ILE A 33 10.23 -8.47 5.73
N GLU A 34 8.93 -8.54 5.46
CA GLU A 34 8.37 -8.99 4.20
C GLU A 34 7.45 -7.94 3.58
N ARG A 35 7.50 -7.80 2.26
CA ARG A 35 6.61 -6.90 1.52
C ARG A 35 5.25 -7.55 1.34
N PHE A 36 4.18 -6.85 1.73
CA PHE A 36 2.81 -7.37 1.68
C PHE A 36 1.96 -6.74 0.57
N LEU A 37 2.09 -5.42 0.36
CA LEU A 37 1.30 -4.65 -0.61
C LEU A 37 2.20 -3.65 -1.34
N VAL A 38 1.97 -3.46 -2.64
CA VAL A 38 2.51 -2.32 -3.41
C VAL A 38 1.34 -1.47 -3.90
N GLY A 39 1.42 -0.16 -3.70
CA GLY A 39 0.40 0.79 -4.10
C GLY A 39 0.44 1.12 -5.61
N PRO A 40 -0.58 1.83 -6.12
CA PRO A 40 -0.59 2.35 -7.48
C PRO A 40 0.55 3.36 -7.73
N LYS A 41 0.68 3.80 -8.99
CA LYS A 41 1.66 4.82 -9.37
C LYS A 41 1.45 6.10 -8.55
N GLU A 42 2.58 6.67 -8.11
CA GLU A 42 2.67 8.03 -7.54
C GLU A 42 1.87 8.23 -6.24
N CYS A 43 1.39 7.17 -5.60
CA CYS A 43 0.77 7.27 -4.28
C CYS A 43 1.81 7.15 -3.16
N GLU A 44 1.44 7.58 -1.96
CA GLU A 44 1.94 6.98 -0.72
C GLU A 44 0.93 5.94 -0.19
N VAL A 45 1.43 4.98 0.60
CA VAL A 45 0.58 4.10 1.39
C VAL A 45 0.57 4.65 2.81
N THR A 46 -0.60 4.99 3.34
CA THR A 46 -0.70 5.67 4.63
C THR A 46 -2.02 5.39 5.32
N GLY A 47 -2.01 5.38 6.65
CA GLY A 47 -3.18 5.06 7.46
C GLY A 47 -3.53 3.56 7.42
N ILE A 48 -3.73 2.99 8.60
CA ILE A 48 -4.14 1.60 8.76
C ILE A 48 -5.09 1.46 9.94
N THR A 49 -6.16 0.69 9.76
CA THR A 49 -7.03 0.25 10.86
C THR A 49 -7.63 -1.12 10.53
N TRP A 50 -8.37 -1.70 11.48
CA TRP A 50 -8.80 -3.08 11.44
C TRP A 50 -10.30 -3.20 11.69
N SER A 51 -10.93 -4.20 11.06
CA SER A 51 -12.19 -4.72 11.56
C SER A 51 -12.01 -5.30 12.96
N ALA A 52 -13.07 -5.30 13.77
CA ALA A 52 -13.01 -5.81 15.15
C ALA A 52 -12.56 -7.27 15.23
N ASP A 53 -12.91 -8.09 14.22
CA ASP A 53 -12.52 -9.50 14.11
C ASP A 53 -11.11 -9.72 13.51
N ARG A 54 -10.41 -8.64 13.12
CA ARG A 54 -9.09 -8.64 12.48
C ARG A 54 -9.00 -9.42 11.15
N ARG A 55 -10.13 -9.68 10.50
CA ARG A 55 -10.18 -10.35 9.19
C ARG A 55 -10.13 -9.38 8.01
N THR A 56 -10.27 -8.08 8.27
CA THR A 56 -10.14 -7.02 7.26
C THR A 56 -9.19 -5.92 7.76
N ALA A 57 -8.21 -5.58 6.93
CA ALA A 57 -7.36 -4.42 7.09
C ALA A 57 -7.88 -3.30 6.19
N PHE A 58 -8.07 -2.11 6.74
CA PHE A 58 -8.40 -0.91 5.98
C PHE A 58 -7.14 -0.06 5.84
N VAL A 59 -6.69 0.15 4.60
CA VAL A 59 -5.43 0.83 4.29
C VAL A 59 -5.71 2.02 3.37
N GLY A 60 -5.11 3.17 3.66
CA GLY A 60 -5.22 4.33 2.80
C GLY A 60 -4.22 4.30 1.65
N ILE A 61 -4.71 4.71 0.48
CA ILE A 61 -3.93 5.07 -0.70
C ILE A 61 -4.11 6.56 -0.91
N GLN A 62 -3.07 7.35 -0.65
CA GLN A 62 -3.13 8.81 -0.74
C GLN A 62 -2.47 9.28 -2.04
N HIS A 63 -3.08 10.31 -2.64
CA HIS A 63 -2.62 11.02 -3.85
C HIS A 63 -2.11 10.13 -4.99
N PRO A 64 -2.82 9.06 -5.38
CA PRO A 64 -2.44 8.32 -6.59
C PRO A 64 -2.39 9.30 -7.76
N GLY A 65 -1.30 9.26 -8.53
CA GLY A 65 -1.11 10.15 -9.66
C GLY A 65 -0.80 11.60 -9.28
N GLU A 66 0.02 11.86 -8.25
CA GLU A 66 0.37 13.23 -7.86
C GLU A 66 0.97 14.06 -9.01
N ASP A 67 1.68 13.40 -9.94
CA ASP A 67 2.23 13.99 -11.17
C ASP A 67 1.37 13.69 -12.41
N GLY A 68 0.15 13.17 -12.21
CA GLY A 68 -0.84 12.91 -13.25
C GLY A 68 -0.71 11.58 -13.98
N ASN A 69 0.16 10.66 -13.56
CA ASN A 69 0.38 9.39 -14.28
C ASN A 69 -0.35 8.19 -13.66
N SER A 70 -1.53 8.43 -13.08
CA SER A 70 -2.39 7.38 -12.53
C SER A 70 -3.84 7.63 -12.90
N HIS A 71 -4.57 6.53 -13.07
CA HIS A 71 -6.04 6.51 -13.20
C HIS A 71 -6.66 5.62 -12.13
N TRP A 72 -5.92 5.31 -11.07
CA TRP A 72 -6.43 4.47 -9.99
C TRP A 72 -7.50 5.22 -9.17
N PRO A 73 -8.59 4.57 -8.72
CA PRO A 73 -8.86 3.12 -8.80
C PRO A 73 -9.59 2.67 -10.06
N ASP A 74 -10.28 3.57 -10.77
CA ASP A 74 -11.28 3.19 -11.78
C ASP A 74 -10.65 2.82 -13.15
N GLY A 75 -9.38 3.18 -13.38
CA GLY A 75 -8.62 2.89 -14.59
C GLY A 75 -9.03 3.74 -15.79
N GLY A 76 -8.56 3.36 -16.99
CA GLY A 76 -8.85 4.07 -18.23
C GLY A 76 -8.30 5.49 -18.21
N GLU A 77 -9.15 6.47 -18.53
CA GLU A 77 -8.84 7.91 -18.52
C GLU A 77 -9.44 8.62 -17.29
N SER A 78 -9.80 7.86 -16.24
CA SER A 78 -10.45 8.43 -15.06
C SER A 78 -9.51 9.34 -14.27
N VAL A 79 -10.06 10.38 -13.65
CA VAL A 79 -9.30 11.22 -12.73
C VAL A 79 -8.95 10.38 -11.49
N PRO A 80 -7.68 10.30 -11.08
CA PRO A 80 -7.29 9.46 -9.96
C PRO A 80 -7.85 9.98 -8.64
N ARG A 81 -8.12 9.06 -7.71
CA ARG A 81 -8.79 9.37 -6.45
C ARG A 81 -8.12 8.65 -5.29
N SER A 82 -7.78 9.38 -4.23
CA SER A 82 -7.44 8.77 -2.94
C SER A 82 -8.60 7.91 -2.46
N ALA A 83 -8.28 6.77 -1.82
CA ALA A 83 -9.31 5.90 -1.27
C ALA A 83 -8.78 5.07 -0.10
N ILE A 84 -9.72 4.52 0.67
CA ILE A 84 -9.46 3.46 1.65
C ILE A 84 -9.78 2.13 0.97
N ILE A 85 -8.81 1.22 0.93
CA ILE A 85 -9.01 -0.15 0.45
C ILE A 85 -9.28 -1.08 1.62
N ALA A 86 -10.13 -2.08 1.38
CA ALA A 86 -10.39 -3.17 2.32
C ALA A 86 -9.67 -4.42 1.82
N ILE A 87 -8.62 -4.83 2.54
CA ILE A 87 -7.86 -6.04 2.25
C ILE A 87 -8.40 -7.15 3.12
N ARG A 88 -8.67 -8.33 2.54
CA ARG A 88 -9.13 -9.53 3.25
C ARG A 88 -8.63 -10.79 2.55
N ARG A 89 -8.50 -11.88 3.29
CA ARG A 89 -8.17 -13.19 2.70
C ARG A 89 -9.41 -13.82 2.07
N ASN A 90 -9.21 -14.54 0.96
CA ASN A 90 -10.30 -15.26 0.28
C ASN A 90 -10.87 -16.41 1.11
N ASP A 91 -10.05 -17.03 1.97
CA ASP A 91 -10.47 -18.07 2.91
C ASP A 91 -11.12 -17.51 4.20
N GLY A 92 -11.24 -16.17 4.29
CA GLY A 92 -11.79 -15.48 5.44
C GLY A 92 -10.88 -15.47 6.67
N GLY A 93 -9.66 -15.99 6.61
CA GLY A 93 -8.72 -16.01 7.74
C GLY A 93 -8.29 -14.63 8.23
N ILE A 94 -7.55 -14.61 9.35
CA ILE A 94 -6.89 -13.38 9.84
C ILE A 94 -5.77 -12.99 8.88
N ILE A 95 -5.61 -11.69 8.66
CA ILE A 95 -4.56 -11.13 7.78
C ILE A 95 -3.23 -11.07 8.54
N GLY A 96 -2.14 -11.40 7.83
CA GLY A 96 -0.83 -11.63 8.44
C GLY A 96 -0.73 -13.09 8.83
#